data_AF-A0A972ESN6-F1
#
_entry.id   AF-A0A972ESN6-F1
#
_cell.length_a   1.000
_cell.length_b   1.000
_cell.length_c   1.000
_cell.angle_alpha   90.00
_cell.angle_beta   90.00
_cell.angle_gamma   90.00
#
_symmetry.space_group_name_H-M   'P 1'
#
loop_
_entity.id
_entity.type
_entity.pdbx_description
1 polymer ?
#
loop_
_entity_poly.entity_id
_entity_poly.type
_entity_poly.pdbx_seq_one_letter_code
_entity_poly.pdbx_strand_id
1 'polypeptide(L)'
;MQKKGLRILFFLLAILLGAGAGLAFGWLFMPAAAPKNADLNQLRADYKTDLTLMVAESYAQDQDLNAALDSLARVEPEDPYSLLVNAVNYAQGVGYQESDINLIKALIDAVDPAAYQEWLGGRSADGN
;
A
#
# COMPACT_ATOMS: atom_id res chain seq x y z
N MET A 1 47.26 9.69 -37.79
CA MET A 1 46.70 9.41 -36.45
C MET A 1 45.15 9.27 -36.48
N GLN A 2 44.53 8.55 -37.45
CA GLN A 2 43.06 8.52 -37.61
C GLN A 2 42.36 7.20 -37.21
N LYS A 3 43.10 6.13 -36.88
CA LYS A 3 42.51 4.79 -36.65
C LYS A 3 41.93 4.56 -35.24
N LYS A 4 42.21 5.43 -34.27
CA LYS A 4 41.75 5.28 -32.87
C LYS A 4 40.28 5.68 -32.67
N GLY A 5 39.85 6.79 -33.29
CA GLY A 5 38.46 7.29 -33.14
C GLY A 5 37.41 6.34 -33.71
N LEU A 6 37.71 5.69 -34.84
CA LEU A 6 36.77 4.77 -35.49
C LEU A 6 36.52 3.50 -34.65
N ARG A 7 37.54 2.99 -33.95
CA ARG A 7 37.40 1.83 -33.05
C ARG A 7 36.52 2.14 -31.85
N ILE A 8 36.68 3.33 -31.26
CA ILE A 8 35.86 3.79 -30.14
C ILE A 8 34.41 4.00 -30.60
N LEU A 9 34.21 4.54 -31.80
CA LEU A 9 32.88 4.73 -32.37
C LEU A 9 32.15 3.41 -32.59
N PHE A 10 32.81 2.39 -33.15
CA PHE A 10 32.23 1.05 -33.29
C PHE A 10 31.98 0.37 -31.93
N PHE A 11 32.86 0.59 -30.95
CA PHE A 11 32.66 0.08 -29.60
C PHE A 11 31.40 0.67 -28.95
N LEU A 12 31.20 2.00 -29.05
CA LEU A 12 29.99 2.65 -28.57
C LEU A 12 28.74 2.23 -29.34
N LEU A 13 28.85 2.03 -30.66
CA LEU A 13 27.75 1.55 -31.49
C LEU A 13 27.30 0.14 -31.09
N ALA A 14 28.25 -0.74 -30.78
CA ALA A 14 27.95 -2.09 -30.30
C ALA A 14 27.24 -2.08 -28.94
N ILE A 15 27.64 -1.19 -28.03
CA ILE A 15 26.96 -1.01 -26.73
C ILE A 15 25.54 -0.48 -26.92
N LEU A 16 25.36 0.54 -27.77
CA LEU A 16 24.04 1.10 -28.07
C LEU A 16 23.11 0.07 -28.70
N LEU A 17 23.62 -0.74 -29.64
CA LEU A 17 22.86 -1.83 -30.23
C LEU A 17 22.48 -2.89 -29.19
N GLY A 18 23.41 -3.29 -28.32
CA GLY A 18 23.14 -4.26 -27.26
C GLY A 18 22.13 -3.75 -26.24
N ALA A 19 22.28 -2.51 -25.77
CA ALA A 19 21.36 -1.88 -24.83
C ALA A 19 19.97 -1.68 -25.45
N GLY A 20 19.92 -1.19 -26.70
CA GLY A 20 18.68 -1.00 -27.43
C GLY A 20 17.94 -2.32 -27.69
N ALA A 21 18.67 -3.36 -28.11
CA ALA A 21 18.11 -4.70 -28.29
C ALA A 21 17.61 -5.30 -26.97
N GLY A 22 18.36 -5.16 -25.88
CA GLY A 22 17.96 -5.64 -24.56
C GLY A 22 16.70 -4.94 -24.03
N LEU A 23 16.61 -3.61 -24.17
CA LEU A 23 15.43 -2.83 -23.81
C LEU A 23 14.21 -3.19 -24.66
N ALA A 24 14.38 -3.26 -25.99
CA ALA A 24 13.31 -3.65 -26.89
C ALA A 24 12.82 -5.07 -26.59
N PHE A 25 13.74 -5.99 -26.29
CA PHE A 25 13.38 -7.36 -25.93
C PHE A 25 12.61 -7.42 -24.61
N GLY A 26 13.13 -6.77 -23.56
CA GLY A 26 12.48 -6.74 -22.25
C GLY A 26 11.11 -6.08 -22.28
N TRP A 27 10.92 -5.02 -23.08
CA TRP A 27 9.64 -4.31 -23.13
C TRP A 27 8.61 -4.96 -24.05
N LEU A 28 9.02 -5.44 -25.24
CA LEU A 28 8.09 -5.93 -26.26
C LEU A 28 7.77 -7.42 -26.11
N PHE A 29 8.75 -8.24 -25.71
CA PHE A 29 8.58 -9.70 -25.65
C PHE A 29 8.36 -10.22 -24.22
N MET A 30 8.81 -9.48 -23.20
CA MET A 30 8.68 -9.90 -21.80
C MET A 30 8.20 -8.75 -20.90
N PRO A 31 7.08 -8.09 -21.23
CA PRO A 31 6.59 -6.95 -20.45
C PRO A 31 6.40 -7.34 -18.99
N ALA A 32 6.76 -6.43 -18.08
CA ALA A 32 6.54 -6.63 -16.65
C ALA A 32 5.04 -6.81 -16.39
N ALA A 33 4.62 -8.00 -15.99
CA ALA A 33 3.26 -8.26 -15.60
C ALA A 33 3.02 -7.75 -14.18
N ALA A 34 1.84 -7.17 -13.93
CA ALA A 34 1.41 -6.88 -12.57
C ALA A 34 1.40 -8.20 -11.76
N PRO A 35 1.78 -8.16 -10.47
CA PRO A 35 1.67 -9.33 -9.61
C PRO A 35 0.22 -9.81 -9.59
N LYS A 36 0.00 -11.10 -9.90
CA LYS A 36 -1.36 -11.67 -9.92
C LYS A 36 -1.93 -11.93 -8.52
N ASN A 37 -1.06 -12.00 -7.52
CA ASN A 37 -1.38 -12.31 -6.13
C ASN A 37 -0.85 -11.21 -5.20
N ALA A 38 -1.17 -9.94 -5.52
CA ALA A 38 -0.85 -8.82 -4.64
C ALA A 38 -1.93 -8.73 -3.54
N ASP A 39 -1.58 -9.15 -2.34
CA ASP A 39 -2.44 -9.05 -1.17
C ASP A 39 -2.44 -7.60 -0.62
N LEU A 40 -3.55 -7.18 -0.02
CA LEU A 40 -3.72 -5.81 0.49
C LEU A 40 -2.75 -5.48 1.63
N ASN A 41 -2.32 -6.49 2.38
CA ASN A 41 -1.28 -6.35 3.41
C ASN A 41 0.09 -5.94 2.85
N GLN A 42 0.34 -6.08 1.54
CA GLN A 42 1.58 -5.68 0.88
C GLN A 42 1.55 -4.22 0.39
N LEU A 43 0.45 -3.50 0.60
CA LEU A 43 0.38 -2.09 0.22
C LEU A 43 1.47 -1.27 0.92
N ARG A 44 1.97 -0.27 0.21
CA ARG A 44 2.84 0.76 0.79
C ARG A 44 2.09 1.54 1.87
N ALA A 45 2.85 2.10 2.80
CA ALA A 45 2.31 2.81 3.96
C ALA A 45 1.40 4.00 3.59
N ASP A 46 1.66 4.71 2.49
CA ASP A 46 0.77 5.77 1.99
C ASP A 46 -0.61 5.21 1.62
N TYR A 47 -0.65 4.18 0.78
CA TYR A 47 -1.92 3.57 0.38
C TYR A 47 -2.67 2.92 1.54
N LYS A 48 -1.95 2.31 2.49
CA LYS A 48 -2.54 1.79 3.74
C LYS A 48 -3.17 2.91 4.56
N THR A 49 -2.49 4.05 4.66
CA THR A 49 -2.98 5.23 5.39
C THR A 49 -4.22 5.82 4.73
N ASP A 50 -4.23 5.95 3.39
CA ASP A 50 -5.38 6.46 2.65
C ASP A 50 -6.61 5.54 2.77
N LEU A 51 -6.41 4.22 2.69
CA LEU A 51 -7.49 3.26 2.95
C LEU A 51 -8.03 3.38 4.38
N THR A 52 -7.14 3.54 5.35
CA THR A 52 -7.52 3.72 6.75
C THR A 52 -8.33 5.00 6.95
N LEU A 53 -7.94 6.09 6.28
CA LEU A 53 -8.70 7.34 6.29
C LEU A 53 -10.10 7.17 5.69
N MET A 54 -10.23 6.51 4.53
CA MET A 54 -11.55 6.24 3.94
C MET A 54 -12.45 5.40 4.86
N VAL A 55 -11.88 4.44 5.59
CA VAL A 55 -12.63 3.68 6.60
C VAL A 55 -13.04 4.57 7.78
N ALA A 56 -12.16 5.46 8.24
CA ALA A 56 -12.47 6.41 9.30
C ALA A 56 -13.55 7.41 8.90
N GLU A 57 -13.55 7.87 7.64
CA GLU A 57 -14.60 8.71 7.06
C GLU A 57 -15.95 7.98 7.01
N SER A 58 -15.97 6.73 6.53
CA SER A 58 -17.18 5.90 6.52
C SER A 58 -17.71 5.70 7.94
N TYR A 59 -16.82 5.40 8.91
CA TYR A 59 -17.21 5.26 10.32
C TYR A 59 -17.79 6.57 10.87
N ALA A 60 -17.18 7.72 10.57
CA ALA A 60 -17.68 9.01 11.03
C ALA A 60 -19.11 9.27 10.53
N GLN A 61 -19.44 8.82 9.32
CA GLN A 61 -20.78 8.96 8.75
C GLN A 61 -21.78 7.92 9.30
N ASP A 62 -21.39 6.65 9.33
CA ASP A 62 -22.32 5.53 9.55
C ASP A 62 -22.35 5.05 11.01
N GLN A 63 -21.33 5.38 11.80
CA GLN A 63 -21.12 4.96 13.20
C GLN A 63 -21.11 3.43 13.39
N ASP A 64 -20.84 2.68 12.33
CA ASP A 64 -20.74 1.21 12.36
C ASP A 64 -19.28 0.76 12.58
N LEU A 65 -18.97 0.47 13.84
CA LEU A 65 -17.63 0.05 14.25
C LEU A 65 -17.26 -1.34 13.70
N ASN A 66 -18.22 -2.26 13.60
CA ASN A 66 -17.97 -3.62 13.11
C ASN A 66 -17.63 -3.58 11.61
N ALA A 67 -18.38 -2.81 10.82
CA ALA A 67 -18.08 -2.63 9.40
C ALA A 67 -16.72 -1.96 9.16
N ALA A 68 -16.33 -1.02 10.04
CA ALA A 68 -15.01 -0.39 10.00
C ALA A 68 -13.90 -1.41 10.29
N LEU A 69 -14.03 -2.18 11.37
CA LEU A 69 -13.05 -3.22 11.74
C LEU A 69 -12.94 -4.32 10.67
N ASP A 70 -14.06 -4.74 10.07
CA ASP A 70 -14.06 -5.68 8.94
C ASP A 70 -13.30 -5.13 7.73
N SER A 71 -13.44 -3.84 7.46
CA SER A 71 -12.74 -3.16 6.37
C SER A 71 -11.24 -3.08 6.63
N LEU A 72 -10.84 -2.71 7.84
CA LEU A 72 -9.42 -2.69 8.25
C LEU A 72 -8.80 -4.09 8.19
N ALA A 73 -9.55 -5.10 8.59
CA ALA A 73 -9.10 -6.49 8.60
C ALA A 73 -9.00 -7.14 7.20
N ARG A 74 -9.51 -6.48 6.15
CA ARG A 74 -9.17 -6.84 4.76
C ARG A 74 -7.78 -6.35 4.36
N VAL A 75 -7.29 -5.28 4.99
CA VAL A 75 -5.97 -4.68 4.71
C VAL A 75 -4.91 -5.29 5.60
N GLU A 76 -5.16 -5.37 6.91
CA GLU A 76 -4.26 -5.97 7.89
C GLU A 76 -5.02 -7.05 8.69
N PRO A 77 -5.07 -8.31 8.21
CA PRO A 77 -5.92 -9.33 8.80
C PRO A 77 -5.50 -9.79 10.20
N GLU A 78 -4.21 -9.71 10.52
CA GLU A 78 -3.66 -10.17 11.79
C GLU A 78 -3.90 -9.16 12.91
N ASP A 79 -3.69 -7.88 12.64
CA ASP A 79 -3.86 -6.79 13.61
C ASP A 79 -4.41 -5.51 12.95
N PRO A 80 -5.73 -5.44 12.72
CA PRO A 80 -6.40 -4.26 12.17
C PRO A 80 -6.23 -3.01 13.04
N TYR A 81 -6.04 -3.17 14.35
CA TYR A 81 -5.83 -2.04 15.25
C TYR A 81 -4.46 -1.40 15.03
N SER A 82 -3.41 -2.20 14.82
CA SER A 82 -2.08 -1.66 14.47
C SER A 82 -2.10 -0.80 13.22
N LEU A 83 -2.95 -1.12 12.25
CA LEU A 83 -3.10 -0.35 11.01
C LEU A 83 -3.53 1.10 11.29
N LEU A 84 -4.48 1.30 12.21
CA LEU A 84 -4.94 2.63 12.62
C LEU A 84 -3.82 3.46 13.25
N VAL A 85 -3.09 2.86 14.20
CA VAL A 85 -1.98 3.54 14.89
C VAL A 85 -0.87 3.90 13.91
N ASN A 86 -0.52 2.97 13.02
CA ASN A 86 0.50 3.18 11.99
C ASN A 86 0.08 4.28 11.00
N ALA A 87 -1.20 4.33 10.62
CA ALA A 87 -1.74 5.36 9.74
C ALA A 87 -1.61 6.76 10.37
N VAL A 88 -1.93 6.92 11.67
CA VAL A 88 -1.73 8.21 12.36
C VAL A 88 -0.26 8.63 12.36
N ASN A 89 0.65 7.70 12.69
CA ASN A 89 2.09 7.99 12.72
C ASN A 89 2.62 8.39 11.34
N TYR A 90 2.21 7.67 10.29
CA TYR A 90 2.60 7.98 8.92
C TYR A 90 2.04 9.33 8.47
N ALA A 91 0.74 9.56 8.66
CA ALA A 91 0.03 10.78 8.29
C ALA A 91 0.67 12.03 8.93
N GLN A 92 1.04 11.94 10.22
CA GLN A 92 1.78 13.00 10.91
C GLN A 92 3.17 13.22 10.31
N GLY A 93 3.90 12.15 10.00
CA GLY A 93 5.25 12.21 9.46
C GLY A 93 5.34 12.85 8.07
N VAL A 94 4.28 12.73 7.26
CA VAL A 94 4.26 13.26 5.88
C VAL A 94 3.36 14.49 5.70
N GLY A 95 2.69 14.96 6.76
CA GLY A 95 1.98 16.24 6.79
C GLY A 95 0.54 16.20 6.24
N TYR A 96 -0.21 15.15 6.54
CA TYR A 96 -1.66 15.10 6.25
C TYR A 96 -2.40 16.22 7.00
N GLN A 97 -3.60 16.58 6.52
CA GLN A 97 -4.41 17.59 7.18
C GLN A 97 -4.81 17.11 8.58
N GLU A 98 -4.85 18.05 9.52
CA GLU A 98 -5.21 17.73 10.91
C GLU A 98 -6.65 17.22 11.03
N SER A 99 -7.57 17.69 10.18
CA SER A 99 -8.94 17.17 10.08
C SER A 99 -8.97 15.66 9.81
N ASP A 100 -8.13 15.22 8.88
CA ASP A 100 -8.11 13.85 8.38
C ASP A 100 -7.47 12.92 9.43
N ILE A 101 -6.39 13.40 10.05
CA ILE A 101 -5.76 12.72 11.19
C ILE A 101 -6.75 12.58 12.35
N ASN A 102 -7.60 13.59 12.60
CA ASN A 102 -8.58 13.54 13.68
C ASN A 102 -9.70 12.54 13.41
N LEU A 103 -10.06 12.27 12.16
CA LEU A 103 -11.00 11.19 11.82
C LEU A 103 -10.44 9.83 12.18
N ILE A 104 -9.18 9.57 11.81
CA ILE A 104 -8.50 8.31 12.15
C ILE A 104 -8.39 8.15 13.67
N LYS A 105 -8.03 9.22 14.38
CA LYS A 105 -7.98 9.23 15.86
C LYS A 105 -9.36 8.96 16.49
N ALA A 106 -10.42 9.57 15.95
CA ALA A 106 -11.78 9.33 16.45
C ALA A 106 -12.18 7.86 16.30
N LEU A 107 -11.78 7.20 15.21
CA LEU A 107 -11.97 5.76 15.06
C LEU A 107 -11.12 4.96 16.07
N ILE A 108 -9.86 5.34 16.32
CA ILE A 108 -9.04 4.71 17.38
C ILE A 108 -9.73 4.82 18.75
N ASP A 109 -10.25 5.99 19.08
CA ASP A 109 -10.93 6.24 20.36
C ASP A 109 -12.24 5.44 20.49
N ALA A 110 -12.90 5.15 19.37
CA ALA A 110 -14.09 4.31 19.33
C ALA A 110 -13.78 2.81 19.47
N VAL A 111 -12.59 2.37 19.09
CA VAL A 111 -12.15 0.98 19.27
C VAL A 111 -11.71 0.77 20.71
N ASP A 112 -12.68 0.50 21.58
CA ASP A 112 -12.40 0.10 22.96
C ASP A 112 -12.02 -1.40 23.06
N PRO A 113 -11.31 -1.82 24.12
CA PRO A 113 -10.89 -3.22 24.26
C PRO A 113 -12.04 -4.24 24.32
N ALA A 114 -13.21 -3.87 24.84
CA ALA A 114 -14.35 -4.79 24.95
C ALA A 114 -15.00 -5.00 23.58
N ALA A 115 -15.26 -3.91 22.85
CA ALA A 115 -15.81 -3.94 21.50
C ALA A 115 -14.88 -4.69 20.53
N TYR A 116 -13.56 -4.47 20.64
CA TYR A 116 -12.59 -5.18 19.81
C TYR A 116 -12.58 -6.69 20.08
N GLN A 117 -12.70 -7.11 21.34
CA GLN A 117 -12.78 -8.53 21.70
C GLN A 117 -14.09 -9.17 21.23
N GLU A 118 -15.21 -8.44 21.32
CA GLU A 118 -16.51 -8.87 20.79
C GLU A 118 -16.43 -9.10 19.27
N TRP A 119 -15.86 -8.15 18.53
CA TRP A 119 -15.65 -8.25 17.09
C TRP A 119 -14.74 -9.45 16.72
N LEU A 120 -13.63 -9.67 17.45
CA LEU A 120 -12.76 -10.84 17.25
C LEU A 120 -13.49 -12.17 17.48
N GLY A 121 -14.37 -12.20 18.48
CA GLY A 121 -15.22 -13.35 18.78
C GLY A 121 -16.20 -13.66 17.65
N GLY A 122 -16.85 -12.63 17.10
CA GLY A 122 -17.74 -12.76 15.94
C GLY A 122 -17.02 -13.24 14.68
N ARG A 123 -15.87 -12.64 14.36
CA ARG A 123 -15.04 -13.00 13.20
C ARG A 123 -14.57 -14.45 13.24
N SER A 124 -14.27 -14.97 14.43
CA SER A 124 -13.86 -16.36 14.63
C SER A 124 -15.03 -17.35 14.42
N ALA A 125 -16.27 -16.92 14.63
CA ALA A 125 -17.46 -17.73 14.39
C ALA A 125 -17.82 -17.82 12.90
N ASP A 126 -17.60 -16.74 12.15
CA ASP A 126 -17.91 -16.65 10.71
C ASP A 126 -16.79 -17.21 9.81
N GLY A 127 -15.59 -17.41 10.35
CA GLY A 127 -14.41 -17.91 9.64
C GLY A 127 -14.30 -19.45 9.52
N ASN A 128 -15.37 -20.20 9.80
CA ASN A 128 -15.43 -21.68 9.72
C ASN A 128 -16.29 -22.18 8.56
#